data_AF-A0A2P8ED12-F1
#
_entry.id   AF-A0A2P8ED12-F1
#
_cell.length_a   1.000
_cell.length_b   1.000
_cell.length_c   1.000
_cell.angle_alpha   90.00
_cell.angle_beta   90.00
_cell.angle_gamma   90.00
#
_symmetry.space_group_name_H-M   'P 1'
#
loop_
_entity.id
_entity.type
_entity.pdbx_description
1 polymer ?
#
loop_
_entity_poly.entity_id
_entity_poly.type
_entity_poly.pdbx_seq_one_letter_code
_entity_poly.pdbx_strand_id
1 'polypeptide(L)'
;MEFKYNPKPEDKLKSDFSRRKQKGLSDFVDFEEFKNWYNSKEKKCHFCGLQEEECQEIVVTGILKSNRFPQNGILGRGQSRGMWLEIDRLKPKDNYSLDNCVLCCYFCNNDKSDVFHGDEYKGFQRDRVGYLRKLLNKKK
;
A
#
# COMPACT_ATOMS: atom_id res chain seq x y z
N MET A 1 1.30 -13.74 -23.08
CA MET A 1 1.98 -12.43 -23.04
C MET A 1 3.04 -12.53 -21.98
N GLU A 2 4.29 -12.24 -22.34
CA GLU A 2 5.38 -12.14 -21.37
C GLU A 2 5.10 -10.91 -20.48
N PHE A 3 5.21 -11.10 -19.17
CA PHE A 3 5.01 -10.00 -18.22
C PHE A 3 6.15 -8.98 -18.36
N LYS A 4 5.82 -7.70 -18.24
CA LYS A 4 6.80 -6.61 -18.24
C LYS A 4 6.48 -5.64 -17.11
N TYR A 5 7.46 -5.39 -16.25
CA TYR A 5 7.36 -4.39 -15.21
C TYR A 5 7.07 -3.00 -15.79
N ASN A 6 6.09 -2.33 -15.19
CA ASN A 6 5.65 -1.00 -15.54
C ASN A 6 5.70 -0.09 -14.30
N PRO A 7 6.69 0.82 -14.18
CA PRO A 7 6.80 1.69 -13.01
C PRO A 7 5.62 2.65 -12.89
N LYS A 8 5.37 3.15 -11.68
CA LYS A 8 4.28 4.09 -11.44
C LYS A 8 4.53 5.42 -12.18
N PRO A 9 3.62 5.86 -13.09
CA PRO A 9 3.80 7.12 -13.80
C PRO A 9 3.78 8.32 -12.85
N GLU A 10 4.57 9.35 -13.16
CA GLU A 10 4.67 10.56 -12.34
C GLU A 10 3.29 11.24 -12.16
N ASP A 11 2.46 11.29 -13.19
CA ASP A 11 1.13 11.89 -13.10
C ASP A 11 0.21 11.15 -12.10
N LYS A 12 0.40 9.84 -11.92
CA LYS A 12 -0.30 9.08 -10.87
C LYS A 12 0.21 9.44 -9.49
N LEU A 13 1.52 9.68 -9.34
CA LEU A 13 2.10 10.18 -8.08
C LEU A 13 1.59 11.59 -7.75
N LYS A 14 1.59 12.49 -8.73
CA LYS A 14 1.02 13.85 -8.60
C LYS A 14 -0.44 13.80 -8.18
N SER A 15 -1.25 12.96 -8.86
CA SER A 15 -2.65 12.79 -8.53
C SER A 15 -2.87 12.27 -7.10
N ASP A 16 -2.07 11.30 -6.65
CA ASP A 16 -2.13 10.79 -5.28
C ASP A 16 -1.77 11.86 -4.23
N PHE A 17 -0.69 12.60 -4.46
CA PHE A 17 -0.28 13.70 -3.59
C PHE A 17 -1.37 14.78 -3.50
N SER A 18 -1.79 15.31 -4.65
CA SER A 18 -2.78 16.41 -4.72
C SER A 18 -4.09 16.02 -4.03
N ARG A 19 -4.58 14.80 -4.24
CA ARG A 19 -5.79 14.29 -3.58
C ARG A 19 -5.65 14.26 -2.06
N ARG A 20 -4.49 13.89 -1.52
CA ARG A 20 -4.24 13.84 -0.08
C ARG A 20 -4.09 15.24 0.51
N LYS A 21 -3.35 16.12 -0.19
CA LYS A 21 -3.16 17.52 0.22
C LYS A 21 -4.49 18.28 0.27
N GLN A 22 -5.33 18.14 -0.76
CA GLN A 22 -6.68 18.75 -0.79
C GLN A 22 -7.58 18.29 0.35
N LYS A 23 -7.37 17.07 0.88
CA LYS A 23 -8.13 16.52 2.01
C LYS A 23 -7.53 16.87 3.38
N GLY A 24 -6.44 17.63 3.43
CA GLY A 24 -5.73 17.90 4.69
C GLY A 24 -5.06 16.68 5.30
N LEU A 25 -4.81 15.63 4.51
CA LEU A 25 -4.24 14.36 4.98
C LEU A 25 -2.73 14.25 4.76
N SER A 26 -2.06 15.29 4.26
CA SER A 26 -0.66 15.22 3.85
C SER A 26 0.17 16.28 4.55
N ASP A 27 1.15 15.83 5.33
CA ASP A 27 2.15 16.66 5.99
C ASP A 27 3.40 16.85 5.13
N PHE A 28 3.51 16.15 3.99
CA PHE A 28 4.50 16.49 2.97
C PHE A 28 4.38 17.97 2.58
N VAL A 29 5.53 18.65 2.51
CA VAL A 29 5.67 20.07 2.19
C VAL A 29 5.09 20.33 0.81
N ASP A 30 5.58 19.60 -0.19
CA ASP A 30 5.18 19.71 -1.59
C ASP A 30 5.23 18.35 -2.31
N PHE A 31 4.96 18.37 -3.62
CA PHE A 31 5.01 17.17 -4.44
C PHE A 31 6.43 16.61 -4.58
N GLU A 32 7.46 17.47 -4.55
CA GLU A 32 8.83 17.05 -4.81
C GLU A 32 9.41 16.30 -3.61
N GLU A 33 9.11 16.74 -2.38
CA GLU A 33 9.41 15.97 -1.17
C GLU A 33 8.74 14.60 -1.18
N PHE A 34 7.44 14.56 -1.53
CA PHE A 34 6.69 13.31 -1.66
C PHE A 34 7.28 12.37 -2.72
N LYS A 35 7.62 12.90 -3.90
CA LYS A 35 8.22 12.15 -5.00
C LYS A 35 9.60 11.63 -4.63
N ASN A 36 10.44 12.46 -4.01
CA ASN A 36 11.77 12.06 -3.54
C ASN A 36 11.68 10.96 -2.48
N TRP A 37 10.76 11.10 -1.52
CA TRP A 37 10.46 10.02 -0.57
C TRP A 37 10.06 8.74 -1.31
N TYR A 38 9.10 8.79 -2.24
CA TYR A 38 8.64 7.61 -2.97
C TYR A 38 9.77 6.94 -3.75
N ASN A 39 10.60 7.72 -4.46
CA ASN A 39 11.71 7.22 -5.28
C ASN A 39 12.85 6.64 -4.44
N SER A 40 13.09 7.17 -3.23
CA SER A 40 14.11 6.66 -2.31
C SER A 40 13.80 5.28 -1.72
N LYS A 41 12.52 4.87 -1.72
CA LYS A 41 12.13 3.58 -1.15
C LYS A 41 12.37 2.44 -2.14
N GLU A 42 13.01 1.38 -1.64
CA GLU A 42 13.03 0.07 -2.27
C GLU A 42 11.59 -0.35 -2.61
N LYS A 43 11.36 -0.88 -3.82
CA LYS A 43 10.04 -1.29 -4.30
C LYS A 43 9.63 -2.64 -3.73
N LYS A 44 9.56 -2.68 -2.40
CA LYS A 44 9.28 -3.85 -1.58
C LYS A 44 8.25 -3.54 -0.50
N CYS A 45 7.31 -4.45 -0.30
CA CYS A 45 6.31 -4.33 0.75
C CYS A 45 6.95 -4.35 2.14
N HIS A 46 6.72 -3.30 2.94
CA HIS A 46 7.24 -3.18 4.30
C HIS A 46 6.81 -4.31 5.25
N PHE A 47 5.63 -4.92 5.02
CA PHE A 47 5.06 -5.93 5.91
C PHE A 47 5.44 -7.36 5.52
N CYS A 48 5.24 -7.74 4.27
CA CYS A 48 5.49 -9.12 3.81
C CYS A 48 6.76 -9.30 2.98
N GLY A 49 7.40 -8.22 2.54
CA GLY A 49 8.61 -8.30 1.71
C GLY A 49 8.38 -8.60 0.22
N LEU A 50 7.14 -8.76 -0.24
CA LEU A 50 6.82 -8.93 -1.67
C LEU A 50 7.28 -7.72 -2.49
N GLN A 51 7.97 -7.95 -3.61
CA GLN A 51 8.40 -6.90 -4.52
C GLN A 51 7.23 -6.35 -5.35
N GLU A 52 7.36 -5.10 -5.79
CA GLU A 52 6.36 -4.47 -6.66
C GLU A 52 6.18 -5.24 -7.97
N GLU A 53 7.28 -5.72 -8.55
CA GLU A 53 7.29 -6.49 -9.79
C GLU A 53 6.49 -7.79 -9.65
N GLU A 54 6.75 -8.57 -8.58
CA GLU A 54 5.99 -9.80 -8.28
C GLU A 54 4.50 -9.51 -8.08
N CYS A 55 4.17 -8.42 -7.35
CA CYS A 55 2.78 -8.01 -7.15
C CYS A 55 2.10 -7.65 -8.48
N GLN A 56 2.81 -6.94 -9.36
CA GLN A 56 2.31 -6.51 -10.64
C GLN A 56 2.11 -7.70 -11.59
N GLU A 57 3.03 -8.67 -11.60
CA GLU A 57 2.90 -9.90 -12.36
C GLU A 57 1.65 -10.68 -11.94
N ILE A 58 1.46 -10.88 -10.64
CA ILE A 58 0.29 -11.60 -10.09
C ILE A 58 -1.04 -11.00 -10.59
N VAL A 59 -1.15 -9.67 -10.60
CA VAL A 59 -2.42 -9.01 -10.96
C VAL A 59 -2.59 -8.82 -12.47
N VAL A 60 -1.52 -8.55 -13.22
CA VAL A 60 -1.59 -8.31 -14.67
C VAL A 60 -1.80 -9.61 -15.43
N THR A 61 -1.13 -10.69 -15.01
CA THR A 61 -1.29 -12.02 -15.63
C THR A 61 -2.57 -12.73 -15.20
N GLY A 62 -3.23 -12.22 -14.16
CA GLY A 62 -4.49 -12.77 -13.66
C GLY A 62 -4.33 -14.07 -12.85
N ILE A 63 -3.13 -14.33 -12.30
CA ILE A 63 -2.90 -15.39 -11.30
C ILE A 63 -3.88 -15.23 -10.15
N LEU A 64 -4.03 -13.99 -9.65
CA LEU A 64 -5.12 -13.61 -8.75
C LEU A 64 -6.04 -12.61 -9.43
N LYS A 65 -7.34 -12.76 -9.20
CA LYS A 65 -8.38 -11.93 -9.81
C LYS A 65 -9.14 -11.14 -8.74
N SER A 66 -9.46 -9.89 -9.06
CA SER A 66 -10.32 -9.02 -8.27
C SER A 66 -10.94 -7.98 -9.18
N ASN A 67 -12.15 -7.52 -8.89
CA ASN A 67 -12.76 -6.37 -9.58
C ASN A 67 -11.99 -5.05 -9.36
N ARG A 68 -11.01 -5.04 -8.44
CA ARG A 68 -10.11 -3.90 -8.19
C ARG A 68 -8.76 -4.00 -8.92
N PHE A 69 -8.47 -5.14 -9.54
CA PHE A 69 -7.26 -5.38 -10.33
C PHE A 69 -7.50 -5.04 -11.80
N PRO A 70 -6.43 -4.84 -12.60
CA PRO A 70 -6.55 -4.73 -14.04
C PRO A 70 -7.27 -5.93 -14.63
N GLN A 71 -8.16 -5.70 -15.59
CA GLN A 71 -8.87 -6.78 -16.27
C GLN A 71 -8.16 -7.05 -17.60
N ASN A 72 -7.64 -8.26 -17.78
CA ASN A 72 -6.86 -8.64 -18.97
C ASN A 72 -5.68 -7.68 -19.24
N GLY A 73 -4.99 -7.22 -18.19
CA GLY A 73 -3.89 -6.26 -18.29
C GLY A 73 -4.31 -4.81 -18.58
N ILE A 74 -5.62 -4.52 -18.67
CA ILE A 74 -6.14 -3.18 -18.98
C ILE A 74 -6.56 -2.48 -17.69
N LEU A 75 -6.08 -1.24 -17.52
CA LEU A 75 -6.42 -0.37 -16.39
C LEU A 75 -7.77 0.32 -16.61
N GLY A 76 -8.81 -0.14 -15.92
CA GLY A 76 -10.09 0.56 -15.83
C GLY A 76 -10.20 1.50 -14.62
N ARG A 77 -11.33 2.22 -14.53
CA ARG A 77 -11.64 3.09 -13.38
C ARG A 77 -11.76 2.24 -12.11
N GLY A 78 -10.93 2.53 -11.12
CA GLY A 78 -10.90 1.77 -9.85
C GLY A 78 -10.20 0.41 -9.94
N GLN A 79 -9.63 0.07 -11.10
CA GLN A 79 -9.01 -1.23 -11.41
C GLN A 79 -7.47 -1.16 -11.44
N SER A 80 -6.88 -0.27 -10.64
CA SER A 80 -5.43 -0.07 -10.58
C SER A 80 -4.80 -0.62 -9.29
N ARG A 81 -5.56 -1.31 -8.43
CA ARG A 81 -5.03 -1.85 -7.18
C ARG A 81 -4.11 -3.03 -7.51
N GLY A 82 -3.04 -3.19 -6.72
CA GLY A 82 -2.03 -4.24 -6.92
C GLY A 82 -1.05 -4.01 -8.07
N MET A 83 -1.27 -3.01 -8.93
CA MET A 83 -0.32 -2.65 -10.00
C MET A 83 1.00 -2.10 -9.49
N TRP A 84 0.93 -1.30 -8.44
CA TRP A 84 2.08 -0.69 -7.79
C TRP A 84 1.90 -0.87 -6.29
N LEU A 85 3.01 -0.84 -5.56
CA LEU A 85 2.92 -0.77 -4.11
C LEU A 85 2.18 0.50 -3.71
N GLU A 86 1.29 0.31 -2.76
CA GLU A 86 0.47 1.35 -2.19
C GLU A 86 1.23 2.05 -1.07
N ILE A 87 0.82 3.27 -0.78
CA ILE A 87 1.39 4.04 0.33
C ILE A 87 0.42 3.88 1.49
N ASP A 88 0.85 3.14 2.50
CA ASP A 88 0.14 2.96 3.76
C ASP A 88 0.68 3.92 4.83
N ARG A 89 -0.16 4.18 5.84
CA ARG A 89 0.19 4.92 7.03
C ARG A 89 0.37 3.97 8.20
N LEU A 90 1.55 3.93 8.83
CA LEU A 90 1.82 3.09 9.99
C LEU A 90 0.82 3.37 11.12
N LYS A 91 0.56 4.65 11.39
CA LYS A 91 -0.50 5.17 12.24
C LYS A 91 -1.67 5.60 11.35
N PRO A 92 -2.75 4.80 11.27
CA PRO A 92 -3.81 5.02 10.28
C PRO A 92 -4.67 6.27 10.51
N LYS A 93 -4.60 6.89 11.68
CA LYS A 93 -5.34 8.12 12.00
C LYS A 93 -4.51 9.39 11.82
N ASP A 94 -3.19 9.27 11.72
CA ASP A 94 -2.28 10.39 11.48
C ASP A 94 -2.15 10.67 9.98
N ASN A 95 -1.53 11.79 9.62
CA ASN A 95 -1.37 12.19 8.22
C ASN A 95 -0.27 11.39 7.49
N TYR A 96 -0.29 11.48 6.15
CA TYR A 96 0.80 11.02 5.30
C TYR A 96 2.03 11.91 5.51
N SER A 97 3.15 11.33 5.96
CA SER A 97 4.40 12.03 6.26
C SER A 97 5.60 11.13 6.00
N LEU A 98 6.81 11.68 6.06
CA LEU A 98 8.07 10.94 5.88
C LEU A 98 8.18 9.73 6.82
N ASP A 99 7.79 9.91 8.09
CA ASP A 99 7.93 8.91 9.16
C ASP A 99 6.71 8.00 9.31
N ASN A 100 5.54 8.45 8.83
CA ASN A 100 4.32 7.66 8.94
C ASN A 100 4.02 6.84 7.67
N CYS A 101 4.74 7.06 6.56
CA CYS A 101 4.47 6.36 5.31
C CYS A 101 5.42 5.19 5.05
N VAL A 102 4.87 4.11 4.50
CA VAL A 102 5.60 2.96 3.96
C VAL A 102 5.03 2.50 2.63
N LEU A 103 5.85 1.84 1.81
CA LEU A 103 5.35 1.09 0.65
C LEU A 103 4.83 -0.28 1.10
N CYS A 104 3.68 -0.70 0.60
CA CYS A 104 3.05 -1.96 0.95
C CYS A 104 2.28 -2.55 -0.24
N CYS A 105 2.18 -3.88 -0.32
CA CYS A 105 1.38 -4.51 -1.34
C CYS A 105 -0.12 -4.32 -1.05
N TYR A 106 -0.96 -4.45 -2.07
CA TYR A 106 -2.42 -4.36 -1.93
C TYR A 106 -2.96 -5.29 -0.84
N PHE A 107 -2.45 -6.52 -0.76
CA PHE A 107 -2.93 -7.52 0.20
C PHE A 107 -2.70 -7.06 1.63
N CYS A 108 -1.48 -6.62 1.95
CA CYS A 108 -1.15 -6.13 3.29
C CYS A 108 -1.90 -4.84 3.62
N ASN A 109 -1.99 -3.89 2.70
CA ASN A 109 -2.71 -2.64 2.97
C ASN A 109 -4.19 -2.88 3.25
N ASN A 110 -4.83 -3.73 2.43
CA ASN A 110 -6.26 -4.04 2.56
C ASN A 110 -6.55 -4.85 3.84
N ASP A 111 -5.63 -5.70 4.27
CA ASP A 111 -5.75 -6.52 5.48
C ASP A 111 -5.43 -5.74 6.76
N LYS A 112 -4.47 -4.81 6.71
CA LYS A 112 -4.16 -3.89 7.82
C LYS A 112 -5.31 -2.89 8.06
N SER A 113 -5.86 -2.32 6.99
CA SER A 113 -6.90 -1.30 7.04
C SER A 113 -6.51 -0.11 7.95
N ASP A 114 -7.50 0.62 8.42
CA ASP A 114 -7.38 1.59 9.51
C ASP A 114 -7.51 0.97 10.91
N VAL A 115 -7.44 -0.37 11.00
CA VAL A 115 -7.69 -1.15 12.22
C VAL A 115 -6.43 -1.27 13.09
N PHE A 116 -5.27 -1.46 12.47
CA PHE A 116 -4.02 -1.75 13.19
C PHE A 116 -2.96 -0.67 12.98
N HIS A 117 -2.17 -0.39 14.02
CA HIS A 117 -0.84 0.21 13.84
C HIS A 117 0.07 -0.74 13.03
N GLY A 118 1.09 -0.22 12.36
CA GLY A 118 2.02 -1.03 11.55
C GLY A 118 2.68 -2.18 12.32
N ASP A 119 3.09 -1.93 13.57
CA ASP A 119 3.70 -2.96 14.42
C ASP A 119 2.69 -4.01 14.90
N GLU A 120 1.48 -3.57 15.23
CA GLU A 120 0.37 -4.46 15.59
C GLU A 120 0.01 -5.37 14.42
N TYR A 121 0.01 -4.81 13.20
CA TYR A 121 -0.28 -5.57 12.00
C TYR A 121 0.73 -6.68 11.74
N LYS A 122 2.03 -6.46 12.00
CA LYS A 122 3.04 -7.53 11.92
C LYS A 122 2.77 -8.64 12.94
N GLY A 123 2.31 -8.28 14.15
CA GLY A 123 1.88 -9.26 15.16
C GLY A 123 0.66 -10.06 14.71
N PHE A 124 -0.36 -9.36 14.21
CA PHE A 124 -1.57 -9.96 13.65
C PHE A 124 -1.28 -10.89 12.46
N GLN A 125 -0.39 -10.49 11.55
CA GLN A 125 -0.04 -11.28 10.37
C GLN A 125 0.63 -12.61 10.74
N ARG A 126 1.43 -12.64 11.82
CA ARG A 126 2.13 -13.85 12.29
C ARG A 126 1.20 -14.87 12.94
N ASP A 127 0.22 -14.40 13.72
CA ASP A 127 -0.74 -15.25 14.42
C ASP A 127 -2.06 -14.50 14.59
N ARG A 128 -2.92 -14.54 13.57
CA ARG A 128 -4.16 -13.73 13.53
C ARG A 128 -5.07 -14.02 14.72
N VAL A 129 -5.37 -15.29 14.93
CA VAL A 129 -6.35 -15.71 15.96
C VAL A 129 -5.76 -15.52 17.34
N GLY A 130 -4.49 -15.91 17.56
CA GLY A 130 -3.86 -15.72 18.87
C GLY A 130 -3.63 -14.25 19.20
N TYR A 131 -3.28 -13.41 18.23
CA TYR A 131 -3.18 -11.95 18.43
C TYR A 131 -4.52 -11.38 18.88
N LEU A 132 -5.62 -11.68 18.17
CA LEU A 132 -6.96 -11.19 18.52
C LEU A 132 -7.41 -11.70 19.90
N ARG A 133 -7.15 -12.97 20.24
CA ARG A 133 -7.44 -13.52 21.57
C ARG A 133 -6.63 -12.83 22.67
N LYS A 134 -5.36 -12.47 22.41
CA LYS A 134 -4.52 -11.72 23.37
C LYS A 134 -5.09 -10.33 23.66
N LEU A 135 -5.75 -9.67 22.69
CA LEU A 135 -6.39 -8.37 22.92
C LEU A 135 -7.51 -8.45 23.96
N LEU A 136 -8.23 -9.57 24.05
CA LEU A 136 -9.27 -9.77 25.07
C LEU A 136 -8.69 -9.76 26.49
N ASN A 137 -7.44 -10.22 26.65
CA ASN A 137 -6.77 -10.29 27.94
C ASN A 137 -6.15 -8.95 28.38
N LYS A 138 -5.91 -8.01 27.44
CA LYS A 138 -5.42 -6.65 27.75
C LYS A 138 -6.48 -5.71 28.33
N LYS A 139 -7.75 -6.13 28.30
CA LYS A 139 -8.89 -5.36 28.84
C LYS A 139 -9.06 -5.50 30.36
N LYS A 140 -8.28 -6.37 31.01
CA LYS A 140 -8.21 -6.53 32.46
C LYS A 140 -7.01 -5.76 32.98
#